data_AF-A0A1W9H2F0-F1
#
_entry.id   AF-A0A1W9H2F0-F1
#
_cell.length_a   1.000
_cell.length_b   1.000
_cell.length_c   1.000
_cell.angle_alpha   90.00
_cell.angle_beta   90.00
_cell.angle_gamma   90.00
#
_symmetry.space_group_name_H-M   'P 1'
#
loop_
_entity.id
_entity.type
_entity.pdbx_description
1 polymer ?
#
loop_
_entity_poly.entity_id
_entity_poly.type
_entity_poly.pdbx_seq_one_letter_code
_entity_poly.pdbx_strand_id
1 'polypeptide(L)'
;MTTLDDSPEDKHPGDGANSLLAELTPSELTAEYLRCRREFRNLVTRSKRVSMGSAHVWVEGNRLAYASVLFTRIVVTAKSIERLLPDCAPREHWDFSAVASLTRNLAEAYLWYFWLCEDEIDPDIRQGRFVLLYCHDYGSRGRLFSPDGDDSEVITDFERRFDENPWLRTFDPKTRREAMRGHKTPFVQDDVLERMGVNKDQFRLAYRFFSQHTHTGPVSFFRLFEHDRGTGVETAHEKRYMILAILFATSILDRAVPGHLKLFSDAETRPPPFSEADIAKAVERNQGRGHRQRR
;
A
#
# COMPACT_ATOMS: atom_id res chain seq x y z
N MET A 1 47.71 24.27 9.14
CA MET A 1 47.50 23.12 10.04
C MET A 1 46.42 23.56 10.99
N THR A 2 45.17 23.43 10.55
CA THR A 2 44.01 24.03 11.17
C THR A 2 43.03 22.90 11.39
N THR A 3 42.76 22.64 12.67
CA THR A 3 41.89 21.60 13.20
C THR A 3 40.47 21.79 12.71
N LEU A 4 39.95 20.81 11.95
CA LEU A 4 38.53 20.71 11.64
C LEU A 4 37.81 20.11 12.85
N ASP A 5 37.36 21.02 13.69
CA ASP A 5 36.06 21.09 14.37
C ASP A 5 35.21 19.80 14.43
N ASP A 6 35.07 19.28 15.65
CA ASP A 6 34.08 18.30 16.09
C ASP A 6 32.66 18.89 15.91
N SER A 7 32.01 18.54 14.80
CA SER A 7 30.58 18.77 14.66
C SER A 7 29.81 17.67 15.42
N PRO A 8 28.73 18.01 16.14
CA PRO A 8 28.00 17.04 16.96
C PRO A 8 27.34 15.96 16.10
N GLU A 9 27.39 14.71 16.56
CA GLU A 9 26.65 13.59 16.00
C GLU A 9 25.17 13.98 15.83
N ASP A 10 24.76 14.16 14.57
CA ASP A 10 23.39 14.40 14.17
C ASP A 10 22.57 13.14 14.46
N LYS A 11 21.90 13.11 15.62
CA LYS A 11 20.95 12.05 15.99
C LYS A 11 19.80 12.05 14.99
N HIS A 12 19.77 11.02 14.14
CA HIS A 12 18.79 10.90 13.08
C HIS A 12 17.40 10.62 13.67
N PRO A 13 16.34 11.27 13.16
CA PRO A 13 14.97 11.00 13.57
C PRO A 13 14.55 9.61 13.08
N GLY A 14 14.77 8.62 13.95
CA GLY A 14 14.66 7.18 13.74
C GLY A 14 15.23 6.37 14.90
N ASP A 15 16.00 7.02 15.79
CA ASP A 15 16.72 6.44 16.92
C ASP A 15 15.90 5.60 17.91
N GLY A 16 14.56 5.62 17.93
CA GLY A 16 13.81 4.75 18.85
C GLY A 16 13.87 3.26 18.47
N ALA A 17 13.54 2.93 17.23
CA ALA A 17 13.57 1.54 16.71
C ALA A 17 14.89 1.23 16.02
N ASN A 18 15.57 2.25 15.48
CA ASN A 18 16.86 2.10 14.82
C ASN A 18 18.00 1.92 15.85
N SER A 19 17.87 2.42 17.08
CA SER A 19 18.81 2.18 18.18
C SER A 19 18.88 0.70 18.57
N LEU A 20 17.72 0.06 18.77
CA LEU A 20 17.68 -1.36 19.16
C LEU A 20 18.25 -2.30 18.09
N LEU A 21 18.15 -1.95 16.81
CA LEU A 21 18.76 -2.71 15.72
C LEU A 21 20.22 -2.32 15.45
N ALA A 22 20.67 -1.17 15.96
CA ALA A 22 22.06 -0.72 15.81
C ALA A 22 23.02 -1.55 16.66
N GLU A 23 22.55 -2.02 17.82
CA GLU A 23 23.34 -2.80 18.78
C GLU A 23 23.48 -4.29 18.43
N LEU A 24 22.71 -4.80 17.46
CA LEU A 24 22.75 -6.21 17.08
C LEU A 24 24.06 -6.59 16.37
N THR A 25 24.63 -7.74 16.74
CA THR A 25 25.71 -8.38 16.00
C THR A 25 25.23 -8.80 14.59
N PRO A 26 26.14 -9.03 13.62
CA PRO A 26 25.75 -9.48 12.28
C PRO A 26 24.90 -10.76 12.27
N SER A 27 25.18 -11.71 13.17
CA SER A 27 24.40 -12.95 13.32
C SER A 27 22.99 -12.68 13.87
N GLU A 28 22.88 -11.82 14.89
CA GLU A 28 21.57 -11.47 15.48
C GLU A 28 20.72 -10.68 14.49
N LEU A 29 21.31 -9.73 13.76
CA LEU A 29 20.62 -8.97 12.72
C LEU A 29 20.11 -9.87 11.59
N THR A 30 20.88 -10.89 11.23
CA THR A 30 20.46 -11.91 10.25
C THR A 30 19.29 -12.74 10.77
N ALA A 31 19.38 -13.20 12.02
CA ALA A 31 18.31 -13.96 12.66
C ALA A 31 17.00 -13.15 12.75
N GLU A 32 17.11 -11.87 13.11
CA GLU A 32 15.98 -10.95 13.20
C GLU A 32 15.34 -10.69 11.83
N TYR A 33 16.15 -10.43 10.81
CA TYR A 33 15.65 -10.29 9.44
C TYR A 33 14.86 -11.53 8.98
N LEU A 34 15.44 -12.73 9.17
CA LEU A 34 14.80 -13.99 8.79
C LEU A 34 13.53 -14.26 9.61
N ARG A 35 13.50 -13.86 10.89
CA ARG A 35 12.31 -13.92 11.74
C ARG A 35 11.19 -13.03 11.19
N CYS A 36 11.45 -11.75 10.98
CA CYS A 36 10.48 -10.80 10.42
C CYS A 36 9.95 -11.27 9.05
N ARG A 37 10.86 -11.72 8.18
CA ARG A 37 10.51 -12.24 6.85
C ARG A 37 9.58 -13.45 6.90
N ARG A 38 9.85 -14.40 7.80
CA ARG A 38 8.99 -15.58 8.01
C ARG A 38 7.61 -15.20 8.53
N GLU A 39 7.53 -14.30 9.50
CA GLU A 39 6.26 -13.81 10.04
C GLU A 39 5.44 -13.10 8.97
N PHE A 40 6.06 -12.21 8.20
CA PHE A 40 5.41 -11.53 7.09
C PHE A 40 4.92 -12.52 6.03
N ARG A 41 5.72 -13.53 5.66
CA ARG A 41 5.28 -14.57 4.71
C ARG A 41 4.06 -15.34 5.22
N ASN A 42 4.03 -15.70 6.49
CA ASN A 42 2.88 -16.39 7.09
C ASN A 42 1.63 -15.52 7.02
N LEU A 43 1.77 -14.23 7.36
CA LEU A 43 0.68 -13.26 7.28
C LEU A 43 0.21 -13.04 5.85
N VAL A 44 1.10 -12.87 4.87
CA VAL A 44 0.76 -12.79 3.44
C VAL A 44 0.00 -14.03 2.98
N THR A 45 0.39 -15.23 3.45
CA THR A 45 -0.30 -16.48 3.13
C THR A 45 -1.73 -16.50 3.67
N ARG A 46 -1.92 -16.03 4.91
CA ARG A 46 -3.25 -15.86 5.51
C ARG A 46 -4.08 -14.81 4.75
N SER A 47 -3.51 -13.64 4.48
CA SER A 47 -4.19 -12.56 3.75
C SER A 47 -4.61 -13.01 2.34
N LYS A 48 -3.80 -13.84 1.67
CA LYS A 48 -4.16 -14.47 0.39
C LYS A 48 -5.41 -15.34 0.53
N ARG A 49 -5.49 -16.17 1.57
CA ARG A 49 -6.67 -17.01 1.82
C ARG A 49 -7.92 -16.15 1.98
N VAL A 50 -7.85 -15.12 2.82
CA VAL A 50 -8.95 -14.17 3.05
C VAL A 50 -9.35 -13.45 1.77
N SER A 51 -8.39 -12.95 0.98
CA SER A 51 -8.67 -12.28 -0.29
C SER A 51 -9.31 -13.20 -1.33
N MET A 52 -8.89 -14.46 -1.42
CA MET A 52 -9.53 -15.44 -2.30
C MET A 52 -10.94 -15.78 -1.83
N GLY A 53 -11.16 -15.88 -0.51
CA GLY A 53 -12.49 -16.13 0.02
C GLY A 53 -13.45 -14.97 -0.13
N SER A 54 -12.99 -13.71 -0.26
CA SER A 54 -13.86 -12.57 -0.58
C SER A 54 -14.01 -12.27 -2.07
N ALA A 55 -13.38 -13.08 -2.94
CA ALA A 55 -13.53 -12.96 -4.40
C ALA A 55 -14.87 -13.54 -4.88
N HIS A 56 -15.41 -12.96 -5.96
CA HIS A 56 -16.67 -13.39 -6.60
C HIS A 56 -17.91 -13.40 -5.68
N VAL A 57 -17.86 -12.71 -4.55
CA VAL A 57 -19.04 -12.47 -3.71
C VAL A 57 -19.84 -11.34 -4.35
N TRP A 58 -21.03 -11.67 -4.83
CA TRP A 58 -21.98 -10.67 -5.30
C TRP A 58 -22.54 -9.90 -4.11
N VAL A 59 -22.42 -8.58 -4.15
CA VAL A 59 -22.84 -7.69 -3.07
C VAL A 59 -23.60 -6.52 -3.66
N GLU A 60 -24.67 -6.11 -2.99
CA GLU A 60 -25.39 -4.89 -3.33
C GLU A 60 -24.66 -3.71 -2.66
N GLY A 61 -24.04 -2.86 -3.47
CA GLY A 61 -23.44 -1.59 -3.03
C GLY A 61 -21.91 -1.54 -3.04
N ASN A 62 -21.40 -0.31 -3.04
CA ASN A 62 -19.99 -0.02 -3.27
C ASN A 62 -19.05 -0.48 -2.14
N ARG A 63 -19.48 -0.41 -0.87
CA ARG A 63 -18.60 -0.68 0.29
C ARG A 63 -17.92 -2.03 0.19
N LEU A 64 -18.69 -3.10 0.04
CA LEU A 64 -18.16 -4.45 0.01
C LEU A 64 -17.43 -4.75 -1.33
N ALA A 65 -17.94 -4.24 -2.44
CA ALA A 65 -17.30 -4.42 -3.75
C ALA A 65 -15.87 -3.81 -3.77
N TYR A 66 -15.74 -2.55 -3.35
CA TYR A 66 -14.44 -1.88 -3.26
C TYR A 66 -13.56 -2.45 -2.15
N ALA A 67 -14.14 -2.94 -1.05
CA ALA A 67 -13.37 -3.63 -0.01
C ALA A 67 -12.65 -4.85 -0.60
N SER A 68 -13.33 -5.68 -1.40
CA SER A 68 -12.74 -6.86 -2.04
C SER A 68 -11.61 -6.47 -3.03
N VAL A 69 -11.85 -5.45 -3.86
CA VAL A 69 -10.85 -4.96 -4.84
C VAL A 69 -9.62 -4.36 -4.16
N LEU A 70 -9.81 -3.44 -3.21
CA LEU A 70 -8.71 -2.77 -2.52
C LEU A 70 -7.94 -3.73 -1.62
N PHE A 71 -8.62 -4.65 -0.93
CA PHE A 71 -7.95 -5.68 -0.15
C PHE A 71 -7.13 -6.61 -1.04
N THR A 72 -7.65 -7.00 -2.21
CA THR A 72 -6.86 -7.73 -3.21
C THR A 72 -5.60 -6.96 -3.64
N ARG A 73 -5.72 -5.64 -3.86
CA ARG A 73 -4.56 -4.78 -4.18
C ARG A 73 -3.53 -4.76 -3.04
N ILE A 74 -3.96 -4.67 -1.80
CA ILE A 74 -3.09 -4.77 -0.61
C ILE A 74 -2.35 -6.10 -0.60
N VAL A 75 -3.07 -7.22 -0.76
CA VAL A 75 -2.51 -8.58 -0.70
C VAL A 75 -1.53 -8.85 -1.84
N VAL A 76 -1.84 -8.45 -3.07
CA VAL A 76 -0.94 -8.63 -4.23
C VAL A 76 0.33 -7.78 -4.08
N THR A 77 0.21 -6.56 -3.55
CA THR A 77 1.37 -5.70 -3.27
C THR A 77 2.24 -6.34 -2.19
N ALA A 78 1.65 -6.82 -1.09
CA ALA A 78 2.38 -7.51 -0.03
C ALA A 78 3.04 -8.82 -0.52
N LYS A 79 2.39 -9.57 -1.41
CA LYS A 79 2.99 -10.74 -2.06
C LYS A 79 4.18 -10.37 -2.93
N SER A 80 4.13 -9.22 -3.60
CA SER A 80 5.25 -8.72 -4.40
C SER A 80 6.43 -8.32 -3.51
N ILE A 81 6.17 -7.66 -2.38
CA ILE A 81 7.18 -7.41 -1.34
C ILE A 81 7.81 -8.73 -0.89
N GLU A 82 7.01 -9.73 -0.50
CA GLU A 82 7.51 -11.03 -0.03
C GLU A 82 8.42 -11.73 -1.05
N ARG A 83 8.16 -11.57 -2.34
CA ARG A 83 8.99 -12.13 -3.42
C ARG A 83 10.32 -11.41 -3.63
N LEU A 84 10.41 -10.14 -3.25
CA LEU A 84 11.64 -9.35 -3.35
C LEU A 84 12.53 -9.48 -2.10
N LEU A 85 12.05 -10.10 -1.03
CA LEU A 85 12.83 -10.27 0.20
C LEU A 85 13.82 -11.45 0.07
N PRO A 86 15.15 -11.20 0.08
CA PRO A 86 16.17 -12.26 0.02
C PRO A 86 16.14 -13.24 1.21
N ASP A 87 16.70 -14.43 1.03
CA ASP A 87 16.93 -15.48 2.04
C ASP A 87 18.27 -15.33 2.81
N CYS A 88 19.06 -14.29 2.54
CA CYS A 88 20.46 -14.15 2.97
C CYS A 88 21.37 -15.26 2.40
N ALA A 89 21.00 -15.82 1.24
CA ALA A 89 21.81 -16.79 0.53
C ALA A 89 22.87 -16.06 -0.33
N PRO A 90 24.02 -16.70 -0.63
CA PRO A 90 25.01 -16.13 -1.52
C PRO A 90 24.40 -15.79 -2.90
N ARG A 91 24.79 -14.64 -3.47
CA ARG A 91 24.37 -14.13 -4.80
C ARG A 91 22.91 -13.68 -4.91
N GLU A 92 22.22 -13.47 -3.81
CA GLU A 92 20.93 -12.77 -3.86
C GLU A 92 21.09 -11.28 -4.10
N HIS A 93 20.07 -10.68 -4.70
CA HIS A 93 20.04 -9.25 -4.95
C HIS A 93 19.30 -8.52 -3.83
N TRP A 94 19.99 -7.60 -3.17
CA TRP A 94 19.44 -6.75 -2.12
C TRP A 94 19.04 -5.39 -2.69
N ASP A 95 17.75 -5.21 -2.98
CA ASP A 95 17.17 -3.96 -3.48
C ASP A 95 16.12 -3.41 -2.52
N PHE A 96 16.58 -2.65 -1.52
CA PHE A 96 15.68 -1.98 -0.61
C PHE A 96 14.82 -0.92 -1.29
N SER A 97 15.31 -0.24 -2.32
CA SER A 97 14.56 0.83 -2.98
C SER A 97 13.29 0.29 -3.65
N ALA A 98 13.35 -0.88 -4.28
CA ALA A 98 12.17 -1.56 -4.80
C ALA A 98 11.20 -1.98 -3.69
N VAL A 99 11.72 -2.57 -2.60
CA VAL A 99 10.90 -2.98 -1.44
C VAL A 99 10.24 -1.79 -0.76
N ALA A 100 10.96 -0.67 -0.57
CA ALA A 100 10.46 0.58 -0.02
C ALA A 100 9.33 1.15 -0.89
N SER A 101 9.52 1.15 -2.21
CA SER A 101 8.51 1.65 -3.16
C SER A 101 7.20 0.86 -3.06
N LEU A 102 7.28 -0.46 -2.98
CA LEU A 102 6.09 -1.31 -2.80
C LEU A 102 5.48 -1.16 -1.41
N THR A 103 6.30 -1.03 -0.37
CA THR A 103 5.83 -0.79 1.01
C THR A 103 5.06 0.53 1.12
N ARG A 104 5.51 1.58 0.43
CA ARG A 104 4.81 2.86 0.31
C ARG A 104 3.46 2.69 -0.40
N ASN A 105 3.43 1.95 -1.51
CA ASN A 105 2.19 1.67 -2.24
C ASN A 105 1.21 0.82 -1.41
N LEU A 106 1.70 -0.10 -0.60
CA LEU A 106 0.90 -0.90 0.34
C LEU A 106 0.19 0.01 1.37
N ALA A 107 0.91 1.00 1.92
CA ALA A 107 0.33 1.99 2.82
C ALA A 107 -0.76 2.82 2.17
N GLU A 108 -0.55 3.33 0.95
CA GLU A 108 -1.58 4.09 0.25
C GLU A 108 -2.84 3.27 -0.05
N ALA A 109 -2.65 2.03 -0.51
CA ALA A 109 -3.76 1.12 -0.75
C ALA A 109 -4.56 0.88 0.54
N TYR A 110 -3.87 0.77 1.69
CA TYR A 110 -4.53 0.62 2.97
C TYR A 110 -5.25 1.89 3.45
N LEU A 111 -4.70 3.08 3.23
CA LEU A 111 -5.39 4.34 3.56
C LEU A 111 -6.71 4.46 2.77
N TRP A 112 -6.70 4.15 1.48
CA TRP A 112 -7.90 4.11 0.65
C TRP A 112 -8.89 3.06 1.11
N TYR A 113 -8.40 1.85 1.39
CA TYR A 113 -9.22 0.76 1.91
C TYR A 113 -9.92 1.15 3.21
N PHE A 114 -9.17 1.68 4.17
CA PHE A 114 -9.71 2.11 5.45
C PHE A 114 -10.76 3.21 5.25
N TRP A 115 -10.40 4.29 4.54
CA TRP A 115 -11.25 5.46 4.35
C TRP A 115 -12.55 5.14 3.60
N LEU A 116 -12.55 4.23 2.62
CA LEU A 116 -13.76 3.88 1.88
C LEU A 116 -14.58 2.77 2.55
N CYS A 117 -13.92 1.79 3.16
CA CYS A 117 -14.52 0.51 3.45
C CYS A 117 -14.55 0.15 4.94
N GLU A 118 -13.46 0.38 5.67
CA GLU A 118 -13.33 -0.05 7.06
C GLU A 118 -13.88 0.98 8.05
N ASP A 119 -13.67 2.27 7.78
CA ASP A 119 -14.05 3.37 8.66
C ASP A 119 -15.56 3.35 8.93
N GLU A 120 -15.92 3.32 10.21
CA GLU A 120 -17.33 3.37 10.63
C GLU A 120 -17.77 4.82 10.74
N ILE A 121 -18.59 5.21 9.78
CA ILE A 121 -19.08 6.57 9.55
C ILE A 121 -20.54 6.50 9.13
N ASP A 122 -21.17 7.67 9.19
CA ASP A 122 -22.53 7.86 8.67
C ASP A 122 -22.65 7.39 7.20
N PRO A 123 -23.75 6.72 6.81
CA PRO A 123 -23.96 6.24 5.44
C PRO A 123 -23.90 7.33 4.37
N ASP A 124 -24.40 8.54 4.64
CA ASP A 124 -24.37 9.65 3.69
C ASP A 124 -22.94 10.11 3.46
N ILE A 125 -22.14 10.20 4.53
CA ILE A 125 -20.70 10.47 4.43
C ILE A 125 -20.04 9.39 3.57
N ARG A 126 -20.34 8.11 3.81
CA ARG A 126 -19.73 7.01 3.06
C ARG A 126 -20.09 7.06 1.58
N GLN A 127 -21.35 7.30 1.25
CA GLN A 127 -21.78 7.48 -0.15
C GLN A 127 -21.07 8.68 -0.78
N GLY A 128 -20.94 9.79 -0.07
CA GLY A 128 -20.22 10.96 -0.55
C GLY A 128 -18.73 10.67 -0.79
N ARG A 129 -18.07 9.88 0.06
CA ARG A 129 -16.68 9.43 -0.17
C ARG A 129 -16.52 8.66 -1.49
N PHE A 130 -17.51 7.86 -1.88
CA PHE A 130 -17.50 7.19 -3.19
C PHE A 130 -17.69 8.17 -4.35
N VAL A 131 -18.53 9.21 -4.21
CA VAL A 131 -18.62 10.28 -5.21
C VAL A 131 -17.27 10.97 -5.39
N LEU A 132 -16.59 11.30 -4.28
CA LEU A 132 -15.25 11.90 -4.33
C LEU A 132 -14.21 10.98 -4.98
N LEU A 133 -14.31 9.66 -4.77
CA LEU A 133 -13.48 8.68 -5.47
C LEU A 133 -13.71 8.73 -6.99
N TYR A 134 -14.96 8.82 -7.44
CA TYR A 134 -15.28 8.90 -8.87
C TYR A 134 -14.76 10.19 -9.50
N CYS A 135 -14.90 11.33 -8.82
CA CYS A 135 -14.31 12.58 -9.27
C CYS A 135 -12.78 12.45 -9.37
N HIS A 136 -12.13 11.85 -8.37
CA HIS A 136 -10.69 11.63 -8.36
C HIS A 136 -10.21 10.71 -9.50
N ASP A 137 -10.93 9.62 -9.78
CA ASP A 137 -10.63 8.74 -10.93
C ASP A 137 -10.77 9.50 -12.25
N TYR A 138 -11.90 10.18 -12.46
CA TYR A 138 -12.15 10.98 -13.66
C TYR A 138 -11.05 12.02 -13.89
N GLY A 139 -10.76 12.85 -12.88
CA GLY A 139 -9.71 13.86 -12.97
C GLY A 139 -8.33 13.27 -13.22
N SER A 140 -8.02 12.13 -12.58
CA SER A 140 -6.73 11.45 -12.76
C SER A 140 -6.57 10.84 -14.15
N ARG A 141 -7.64 10.25 -14.70
CA ARG A 141 -7.66 9.71 -16.06
C ARG A 141 -7.63 10.80 -17.11
N GLY A 142 -8.34 11.92 -16.90
CA GLY A 142 -8.29 13.09 -17.77
C GLY A 142 -6.85 13.56 -17.98
N ARG A 143 -6.08 13.71 -16.89
CA ARG A 143 -4.65 14.10 -16.98
C ARG A 143 -3.77 13.10 -17.73
N LEU A 144 -4.10 11.82 -17.73
CA LEU A 144 -3.31 10.76 -18.37
C LEU A 144 -3.69 10.52 -19.83
N PHE A 145 -4.97 10.63 -20.17
CA PHE A 145 -5.52 10.11 -21.43
C PHE A 145 -6.28 11.15 -22.26
N SER A 146 -6.69 12.28 -21.68
CA SER A 146 -7.48 13.30 -22.39
C SER A 146 -7.32 14.66 -21.71
N PRO A 147 -6.13 15.28 -21.80
CA PRO A 147 -5.85 16.55 -21.12
C PRO A 147 -6.72 17.72 -21.61
N ASP A 148 -7.33 17.61 -22.80
CA ASP A 148 -8.04 18.69 -23.49
C ASP A 148 -9.57 18.47 -23.61
N GLY A 149 -10.12 17.41 -23.01
CA GLY A 149 -11.54 17.04 -23.18
C GLY A 149 -12.29 16.91 -21.86
N ASP A 150 -13.20 17.85 -21.59
CA ASP A 150 -14.21 17.71 -20.55
C ASP A 150 -15.43 16.95 -21.12
N ASP A 151 -15.75 15.81 -20.51
CA ASP A 151 -16.99 15.09 -20.78
C ASP A 151 -18.13 15.75 -19.98
N SER A 152 -18.95 16.54 -20.69
CA SER A 152 -20.04 17.29 -20.08
C SER A 152 -21.05 16.39 -19.36
N GLU A 153 -21.28 15.16 -19.83
CA GLU A 153 -22.25 14.24 -19.21
C GLU A 153 -21.76 13.76 -17.83
N VAL A 154 -20.47 13.45 -17.72
CA VAL A 154 -19.86 13.02 -16.46
C VAL A 154 -19.88 14.14 -15.43
N ILE A 155 -19.58 15.37 -15.86
CA ILE A 155 -19.63 16.54 -14.97
C ILE A 155 -21.04 16.77 -14.45
N THR A 156 -22.05 16.72 -15.32
CA THR A 156 -23.47 16.85 -14.91
C THR A 156 -23.89 15.73 -13.94
N ASP A 157 -23.44 14.49 -14.13
CA ASP A 157 -23.71 13.41 -13.17
C ASP A 157 -23.05 13.66 -11.80
N PHE A 158 -21.82 14.19 -11.77
CA PHE A 158 -21.18 14.57 -10.51
C PHE A 158 -21.94 15.70 -9.82
N GLU A 159 -22.35 16.74 -10.53
CA GLU A 159 -23.14 17.83 -9.96
C GLU A 159 -24.42 17.30 -9.30
N ARG A 160 -25.15 16.43 -10.01
CA ARG A 160 -26.36 15.76 -9.49
C ARG A 160 -26.06 14.96 -8.23
N ARG A 161 -25.01 14.14 -8.20
CA ARG A 161 -24.63 13.34 -7.01
C ARG A 161 -24.21 14.20 -5.82
N PHE A 162 -23.57 15.34 -6.06
CA PHE A 162 -23.25 16.32 -5.03
C PHE A 162 -24.52 16.91 -4.41
N ASP A 163 -25.51 17.25 -5.24
CA ASP A 163 -26.75 17.86 -4.79
C ASP A 163 -27.72 16.86 -4.14
N GLU A 164 -27.61 15.57 -4.46
CA GLU A 164 -28.40 14.49 -3.83
C GLU A 164 -27.84 14.02 -2.48
N ASN A 165 -26.54 14.19 -2.23
CA ASN A 165 -25.91 13.68 -1.01
C ASN A 165 -25.88 14.73 0.12
N PRO A 166 -26.52 14.49 1.29
CA PRO A 166 -26.61 15.48 2.36
C PRO A 166 -25.26 16.00 2.87
N TRP A 167 -24.25 15.13 2.96
CA TRP A 167 -22.92 15.52 3.43
C TRP A 167 -22.18 16.40 2.41
N LEU A 168 -22.20 16.04 1.12
CA LEU A 168 -21.54 16.83 0.07
C LEU A 168 -22.15 18.20 -0.14
N ARG A 169 -23.46 18.36 0.09
CA ARG A 169 -24.14 19.66 0.04
C ARG A 169 -23.61 20.68 1.05
N THR A 170 -22.92 20.21 2.09
CA THR A 170 -22.33 21.10 3.11
C THR A 170 -21.02 21.75 2.64
N PHE A 171 -20.45 21.29 1.53
CA PHE A 171 -19.19 21.82 1.01
C PHE A 171 -19.38 23.24 0.49
N ASP A 172 -18.45 24.13 0.83
CA ASP A 172 -18.44 25.47 0.25
C ASP A 172 -18.14 25.43 -1.26
N PRO A 173 -18.49 26.48 -2.03
CA PRO A 173 -18.32 26.50 -3.48
C PRO A 173 -16.88 26.30 -3.98
N LYS A 174 -15.85 26.61 -3.16
CA LYS A 174 -14.46 26.36 -3.51
C LYS A 174 -14.14 24.88 -3.32
N THR A 175 -14.46 24.31 -2.16
CA THR A 175 -14.21 22.88 -1.88
C THR A 175 -14.95 21.97 -2.85
N ARG A 176 -16.23 22.27 -3.17
CA ARG A 176 -16.99 21.53 -4.20
C ARG A 176 -16.29 21.55 -5.55
N ARG A 177 -15.85 22.73 -6.04
CA ARG A 177 -15.13 22.84 -7.32
C ARG A 177 -13.79 22.09 -7.30
N GLU A 178 -13.02 22.18 -6.22
CA GLU A 178 -11.76 21.45 -6.10
C GLU A 178 -11.97 19.93 -6.10
N ALA A 179 -13.01 19.45 -5.40
CA ALA A 179 -13.38 18.04 -5.37
C ALA A 179 -13.81 17.51 -6.75
N MET A 180 -14.68 18.24 -7.47
CA MET A 180 -15.15 17.84 -8.80
C MET A 180 -14.03 17.78 -9.84
N ARG A 181 -12.97 18.59 -9.69
CA ARG A 181 -11.76 18.48 -10.53
C ARG A 181 -11.02 17.17 -10.33
N GLY A 182 -11.08 16.56 -9.14
CA GLY A 182 -10.44 15.27 -8.87
C GLY A 182 -8.90 15.28 -8.97
N HIS A 183 -8.26 16.43 -8.79
CA HIS A 183 -6.81 16.56 -8.91
C HIS A 183 -6.04 16.15 -7.65
N LYS A 184 -6.72 16.15 -6.51
CA LYS A 184 -6.13 15.89 -5.20
C LYS A 184 -6.81 14.68 -4.57
N THR A 185 -6.06 13.93 -3.78
CA THR A 185 -6.61 12.89 -2.91
C THR A 185 -7.75 13.48 -2.06
N PRO A 186 -8.93 12.84 -2.00
CA PRO A 186 -10.13 13.40 -1.38
C PRO A 186 -10.16 13.32 0.15
N PHE A 187 -9.03 12.98 0.77
CA PHE A 187 -8.90 12.92 2.22
C PHE A 187 -7.55 13.47 2.67
N VAL A 188 -7.54 14.00 3.90
CA VAL A 188 -6.32 14.38 4.59
C VAL A 188 -5.78 13.17 5.31
N GLN A 189 -4.51 12.81 5.03
CA GLN A 189 -3.89 11.61 5.59
C GLN A 189 -3.93 11.59 7.12
N ASP A 190 -3.65 12.71 7.78
CA ASP A 190 -3.63 12.78 9.25
C ASP A 190 -5.01 12.51 9.88
N ASP A 191 -6.11 12.89 9.22
CA ASP A 191 -7.47 12.62 9.68
C ASP A 191 -7.75 11.11 9.60
N VAL A 192 -7.31 10.47 8.52
CA VAL A 192 -7.43 9.02 8.35
C VAL A 192 -6.63 8.28 9.43
N LEU A 193 -5.38 8.69 9.65
CA LEU A 193 -4.52 8.10 10.68
C LEU A 193 -5.09 8.26 12.10
N GLU A 194 -5.76 9.39 12.39
CA GLU A 194 -6.45 9.59 13.66
C GLU A 194 -7.57 8.57 13.85
N ARG A 195 -8.42 8.42 12.84
CA ARG A 195 -9.56 7.49 12.87
C ARG A 195 -9.12 6.04 12.94
N MET A 196 -7.94 5.72 12.40
CA MET A 196 -7.32 4.40 12.53
C MET A 196 -6.75 4.13 13.93
N GLY A 197 -6.61 5.15 14.79
CA GLY A 197 -5.99 5.02 16.10
C GLY A 197 -4.50 4.68 16.04
N VAL A 198 -3.80 5.07 14.97
CA VAL A 198 -2.35 4.82 14.81
C VAL A 198 -1.53 6.03 15.24
N ASN A 199 -0.29 5.78 15.67
CA ASN A 199 0.65 6.87 15.94
C ASN A 199 1.00 7.60 14.63
N LYS A 200 0.48 8.82 14.47
CA LYS A 200 0.64 9.62 13.24
C LYS A 200 2.11 9.92 12.95
N ASP A 201 2.92 10.18 13.98
CA ASP A 201 4.34 10.54 13.80
C ASP A 201 5.16 9.37 13.27
N GLN A 202 4.97 8.18 13.85
CA GLN A 202 5.62 6.96 13.37
C GLN A 202 5.21 6.62 11.93
N PHE A 203 3.91 6.72 11.62
CA PHE A 203 3.42 6.48 10.27
C PHE A 203 4.00 7.50 9.28
N ARG A 204 3.99 8.80 9.60
CA ARG A 204 4.53 9.87 8.75
C ARG A 204 6.02 9.71 8.52
N LEU A 205 6.78 9.29 9.54
CA LEU A 205 8.20 9.04 9.41
C LEU A 205 8.45 7.92 8.40
N ALA A 206 7.84 6.75 8.61
CA ALA A 206 7.98 5.60 7.72
C ALA A 206 7.50 5.93 6.29
N TYR A 207 6.33 6.56 6.16
CA TYR A 207 5.74 6.94 4.88
C TYR A 207 6.64 7.91 4.10
N ARG A 208 7.18 8.94 4.74
CA ARG A 208 8.12 9.88 4.10
C ARG A 208 9.42 9.18 3.72
N PHE A 209 9.95 8.34 4.60
CA PHE A 209 11.19 7.59 4.34
C PHE A 209 11.07 6.69 3.10
N PHE A 210 9.99 5.91 2.99
CA PHE A 210 9.76 5.08 1.80
C PHE A 210 9.44 5.91 0.55
N SER A 211 8.76 7.05 0.70
CA SER A 211 8.50 7.97 -0.42
C SER A 211 9.79 8.55 -1.02
N GLN A 212 10.82 8.79 -0.21
CA GLN A 212 12.13 9.21 -0.73
C GLN A 212 12.74 8.17 -1.67
N HIS A 213 12.51 6.88 -1.41
CA HIS A 213 13.00 5.80 -2.27
C HIS A 213 12.14 5.63 -3.53
N THR A 214 10.84 5.92 -3.44
CA THR A 214 9.90 5.86 -4.59
C THR A 214 10.21 6.94 -5.63
N HIS A 215 10.53 8.16 -5.17
CA HIS A 215 10.77 9.31 -6.06
C HIS A 215 12.25 9.59 -6.33
N THR A 216 13.14 8.68 -5.95
CA THR A 216 14.61 8.87 -6.04
C THR A 216 15.03 10.21 -5.41
N GLY A 217 14.49 10.53 -4.23
CA GLY A 217 14.86 11.72 -3.47
C GLY A 217 16.26 11.58 -2.83
N PRO A 218 16.88 12.67 -2.35
CA PRO A 218 18.28 12.65 -1.89
C PRO A 218 18.61 11.56 -0.85
N VAL A 219 17.68 11.27 0.07
CA VAL A 219 17.84 10.21 1.09
C VAL A 219 18.07 8.82 0.46
N SER A 220 17.53 8.58 -0.74
CA SER A 220 17.66 7.29 -1.41
C SER A 220 19.02 7.06 -2.09
N PHE A 221 19.79 8.12 -2.37
CA PHE A 221 21.02 7.98 -3.16
C PHE A 221 22.26 8.72 -2.63
N PHE A 222 22.14 9.83 -1.89
CA PHE A 222 23.29 10.62 -1.44
C PHE A 222 24.25 9.83 -0.54
N ARG A 223 23.72 8.95 0.31
CA ARG A 223 24.50 8.16 1.28
C ARG A 223 24.72 6.71 0.89
N LEU A 224 24.55 6.37 -0.39
CA LEU A 224 24.83 5.00 -0.85
C LEU A 224 26.29 4.61 -0.61
N PHE A 225 27.21 5.52 -0.91
CA PHE A 225 28.66 5.31 -0.72
C PHE A 225 29.07 5.24 0.76
N GLU A 226 28.45 6.03 1.64
CA GLU A 226 28.80 6.10 3.07
C GLU A 226 28.41 4.83 3.85
N HIS A 227 27.44 4.06 3.34
CA HIS A 227 26.86 2.92 4.05
C HIS A 227 27.01 1.59 3.30
N ASP A 228 27.82 1.58 2.23
CA ASP A 228 28.00 0.43 1.32
C ASP A 228 26.65 -0.11 0.80
N ARG A 229 25.74 0.81 0.46
CA ARG A 229 24.38 0.49 0.03
C ARG A 229 24.22 0.59 -1.48
N GLY A 230 23.17 -0.05 -2.01
CA GLY A 230 22.80 0.06 -3.42
C GLY A 230 23.71 -0.68 -4.41
N THR A 231 24.65 -1.49 -3.92
CA THR A 231 25.48 -2.39 -4.74
C THR A 231 24.76 -3.70 -5.10
N GLY A 232 23.57 -3.92 -4.53
CA GLY A 232 22.84 -5.18 -4.64
C GLY A 232 23.37 -6.27 -3.70
N VAL A 233 24.37 -5.98 -2.88
CA VAL A 233 24.98 -6.91 -1.92
C VAL A 233 24.39 -6.70 -0.52
N GLU A 234 24.35 -7.79 0.23
CA GLU A 234 23.93 -7.81 1.62
C GLU A 234 24.85 -6.93 2.49
N THR A 235 24.27 -5.94 3.17
CA THR A 235 24.95 -5.18 4.23
C THR A 235 24.07 -5.03 5.47
N ALA A 236 24.66 -4.64 6.60
CA ALA A 236 23.92 -4.38 7.82
C ALA A 236 22.86 -3.28 7.63
N HIS A 237 23.16 -2.24 6.86
CA HIS A 237 22.22 -1.16 6.58
C HIS A 237 21.04 -1.63 5.71
N GLU A 238 21.30 -2.44 4.67
CA GLU A 238 20.22 -3.02 3.87
C GLU A 238 19.30 -3.90 4.71
N LYS A 239 19.86 -4.75 5.60
CA LYS A 239 19.05 -5.56 6.53
C LYS A 239 18.17 -4.71 7.44
N ARG A 240 18.72 -3.69 8.08
CA ARG A 240 17.96 -2.81 8.99
C ARG A 240 16.81 -2.13 8.27
N TYR A 241 17.05 -1.63 7.07
CA TYR A 241 16.02 -0.96 6.27
C TYR A 241 14.97 -1.95 5.76
N MET A 242 15.39 -3.14 5.34
CA MET A 242 14.46 -4.21 5.00
C MET A 242 13.61 -4.65 6.20
N ILE A 243 14.19 -4.79 7.39
CA ILE A 243 13.44 -5.08 8.64
C ILE A 243 12.39 -3.99 8.86
N LEU A 244 12.75 -2.71 8.76
CA LEU A 244 11.81 -1.60 8.91
C LEU A 244 10.65 -1.69 7.90
N ALA A 245 10.94 -1.97 6.63
CA ALA A 245 9.90 -2.16 5.61
C ALA A 245 9.00 -3.36 5.91
N ILE A 246 9.58 -4.50 6.31
CA ILE A 246 8.84 -5.70 6.67
C ILE A 246 7.92 -5.42 7.87
N LEU A 247 8.43 -4.84 8.94
CA LEU A 247 7.65 -4.52 10.14
C LEU A 247 6.49 -3.58 9.82
N PHE A 248 6.73 -2.55 9.01
CA PHE A 248 5.68 -1.63 8.61
C PHE A 248 4.61 -2.31 7.73
N ALA A 249 5.02 -3.11 6.75
CA ALA A 249 4.12 -3.89 5.89
C ALA A 249 3.31 -4.93 6.69
N THR A 250 3.94 -5.62 7.63
CA THR A 250 3.28 -6.52 8.59
C THR A 250 2.22 -5.78 9.39
N SER A 251 2.56 -4.60 9.93
CA SER A 251 1.62 -3.81 10.72
C SER A 251 0.38 -3.35 9.95
N ILE A 252 0.50 -3.17 8.62
CA ILE A 252 -0.63 -2.87 7.73
C ILE A 252 -1.50 -4.12 7.57
N LEU A 253 -0.90 -5.27 7.26
CA LEU A 253 -1.65 -6.52 7.08
C LEU A 253 -2.34 -6.98 8.36
N ASP A 254 -1.70 -6.81 9.53
CA ASP A 254 -2.26 -7.15 10.84
C ASP A 254 -3.53 -6.36 11.16
N ARG A 255 -3.70 -5.18 10.54
CA ARG A 255 -4.94 -4.38 10.65
C ARG A 255 -5.92 -4.68 9.52
N ALA A 256 -5.43 -4.74 8.29
CA ALA A 256 -6.24 -4.95 7.11
C ALA A 256 -6.97 -6.31 7.16
N VAL A 257 -6.32 -7.38 7.64
CA VAL A 257 -6.93 -8.73 7.69
C VAL A 257 -8.13 -8.77 8.65
N PRO A 258 -8.02 -8.41 9.95
CA PRO A 258 -9.18 -8.33 10.83
C PRO A 258 -10.23 -7.34 10.33
N GLY A 259 -9.82 -6.17 9.82
CA GLY A 259 -10.73 -5.19 9.23
C GLY A 259 -11.56 -5.77 8.08
N HIS A 260 -10.94 -6.57 7.22
CA HIS A 260 -11.62 -7.24 6.12
C HIS A 260 -12.54 -8.36 6.57
N LEU A 261 -12.16 -9.11 7.60
CA LEU A 261 -13.01 -10.15 8.18
C LEU A 261 -14.24 -9.59 8.88
N LYS A 262 -14.25 -8.32 9.32
CA LYS A 262 -15.50 -7.66 9.77
C LYS A 262 -16.49 -7.47 8.63
N LEU A 263 -16.02 -7.30 7.40
CA LEU A 263 -16.84 -7.11 6.20
C LEU A 263 -17.20 -8.44 5.52
N PHE A 264 -16.31 -9.43 5.60
CA PHE A 264 -16.47 -10.77 5.04
C PHE A 264 -16.08 -11.82 6.08
N SER A 265 -16.97 -12.11 7.03
CA SER A 265 -16.68 -12.92 8.21
C SER A 265 -16.29 -14.37 7.95
N ASP A 266 -16.73 -14.93 6.82
CA ASP A 266 -16.43 -16.29 6.38
C ASP A 266 -15.32 -16.36 5.31
N ALA A 267 -14.71 -15.23 4.93
CA ALA A 267 -13.71 -15.21 3.86
C ALA A 267 -12.47 -16.07 4.17
N GLU A 268 -12.11 -16.26 5.44
CA GLU A 268 -10.96 -17.11 5.79
C GLU A 268 -11.23 -18.61 5.59
N THR A 269 -12.50 -19.03 5.69
CA THR A 269 -12.92 -20.44 5.60
C THR A 269 -13.60 -20.78 4.29
N ARG A 270 -14.03 -19.79 3.51
CA ARG A 270 -14.64 -19.99 2.20
C ARG A 270 -13.63 -20.62 1.22
N PRO A 271 -14.02 -21.68 0.47
CA PRO A 271 -13.13 -22.26 -0.53
C PRO A 271 -12.82 -21.23 -1.63
N PRO A 272 -11.62 -21.28 -2.23
CA PRO A 272 -11.27 -20.38 -3.32
C PRO A 272 -12.20 -20.61 -4.52
N PRO A 273 -12.52 -19.55 -5.28
CA PRO A 273 -13.46 -19.63 -6.41
C PRO A 273 -12.90 -20.44 -7.60
N PHE A 274 -11.59 -20.64 -7.65
CA PHE A 274 -10.90 -21.38 -8.70
C PHE A 274 -10.01 -22.46 -8.09
N SER A 275 -10.06 -23.66 -8.65
CA SER A 275 -9.06 -24.69 -8.37
C SER A 275 -7.73 -24.38 -9.04
N GLU A 276 -6.65 -25.04 -8.63
CA GLU A 276 -5.35 -24.91 -9.31
C GLU A 276 -5.43 -25.30 -10.79
N ALA A 277 -6.28 -26.28 -11.12
CA ALA A 277 -6.52 -26.69 -12.51
C ALA A 277 -7.23 -25.59 -13.32
N ASP A 278 -8.20 -24.89 -12.72
CA ASP A 278 -8.89 -23.76 -13.38
C ASP A 278 -7.92 -22.62 -13.67
N ILE A 279 -7.04 -22.31 -12.70
CA ILE A 279 -5.99 -21.30 -12.84
C ILE A 279 -5.02 -21.69 -13.96
N ALA A 280 -4.52 -22.93 -13.96
CA ALA A 280 -3.59 -23.42 -14.98
C ALA A 280 -4.21 -23.32 -16.39
N LYS A 281 -5.46 -23.76 -16.55
CA LYS A 281 -6.20 -23.67 -17.81
C LYS A 281 -6.41 -22.23 -18.26
N ALA A 282 -6.72 -21.32 -17.34
CA ALA A 282 -6.87 -19.89 -17.65
C ALA A 282 -5.53 -19.28 -18.11
N VAL A 283 -4.42 -19.64 -17.47
CA VAL A 283 -3.07 -19.21 -17.86
C VAL A 283 -2.71 -19.72 -19.25
N GLU A 284 -2.91 -21.01 -19.52
CA GLU A 284 -2.64 -21.59 -20.85
C GLU A 284 -3.46 -20.93 -21.95
N ARG A 285 -4.75 -20.67 -21.69
CA ARG A 285 -5.62 -19.95 -22.61
C ARG A 285 -5.09 -18.53 -22.88
N ASN A 286 -4.75 -17.79 -21.83
CA ASN A 286 -4.25 -16.40 -21.95
C ASN A 286 -2.87 -16.33 -22.62
N GLN A 287 -2.11 -17.42 -22.61
CA GLN A 287 -0.84 -17.57 -23.35
C GLN A 287 -1.03 -18.11 -24.78
N GLY A 288 -2.27 -18.30 -25.25
CA GLY A 288 -2.57 -18.82 -26.59
C GLY A 288 -2.26 -20.32 -26.78
N ARG A 289 -2.00 -21.06 -25.69
CA ARG A 289 -1.60 -22.48 -25.74
C ARG A 289 -2.79 -23.45 -25.84
N GLY A 290 -4.01 -22.99 -25.57
CA GLY A 290 -5.24 -23.80 -25.59
C GLY A 290 -5.82 -24.17 -26.96
N HIS A 291 -5.15 -23.80 -28.07
CA HIS A 291 -5.61 -24.05 -29.43
C HIS A 291 -4.49 -24.66 -30.31
N ARG A 292 -3.93 -25.80 -29.89
CA ARG A 292 -3.35 -26.72 -30.89
C ARG A 292 -4.49 -27.57 -31.45
N GLN A 293 -5.14 -27.05 -32.50
CA GLN A 293 -5.93 -27.89 -33.39
C GLN A 293 -5.02 -29.03 -33.86
N ARG A 294 -5.38 -30.27 -33.52
CA ARG A 294 -4.83 -31.46 -34.16
C ARG A 294 -5.14 -31.32 -35.66
N ARG A 295 -4.11 -31.04 -36.46
CA ARG A 295 -4.14 -31.28 -37.90
C ARG A 295 -3.74 -32.73 -38.15
#